data_AF-A0A345NNM0-F1
#
_entry.id   AF-A0A345NNM0-F1
#
_cell.length_a   1.000
_cell.length_b   1.000
_cell.length_c   1.000
_cell.angle_alpha   90.00
_cell.angle_beta   90.00
_cell.angle_gamma   90.00
#
_symmetry.space_group_name_H-M   'P 1'
#
loop_
_entity.id
_entity.type
_entity.pdbx_description
1 polymer ?
#
loop_
_entity_poly.entity_id
_entity_poly.type
_entity_poly.pdbx_seq_one_letter_code
_entity_poly.pdbx_strand_id
1 'polypeptide(L)'
;MIVPPGLDLLARLIRDHRADRGGGPALIPCLHEELDEDIPLLLAGAQREGGHLYFLSRPEEEWEWPNGPVHTDRRDVVEGMLADAGEALPGQVIIELDVSGRVVVRLKGHSAPLEPSLVPILRAAAVAASAAYDEFDFVILTTGIATTDARRRMLLWNLLTISPLSLGLKDRPKTIVPMVGSTLDPTYDYRRLPYLRYVVRWDRVIQRSQVGRAQEIKAIAGIGPSSGPVVLFLGAGASSSAGIRLGNHYRDIALAELVGDHLEGREAAEAFYDLLRDRGHFLTGEGENRDVLVTGLTLERVLLETFNSQGFRPRADSKVIQNLIADCANALQFIRPGRRALRGLAEALRGELIIMTVNFDQLVEDGLPVDHSVFFRHEDYEDTARIDDLLAYAAGDATKPLPVLKLHGSIEDPESLIATIDTTSAGLHGDVISALNKLLDATDKPLRWVWVGCSMRDRDMNRWLTGLGSGRLDEWWVDPMPGESLNHYYTEVREAQWRGVGLKLEDRVIVDSADGFLQDLMKQIEQR
;
A
#
# COMPACT_ATOMS: atom_id res chain seq x y z
N MET A 1 -24.47 10.63 -5.23
CA MET A 1 -23.79 11.90 -4.90
C MET A 1 -22.50 11.52 -4.23
N ILE A 2 -21.35 11.83 -4.84
CA ILE A 2 -20.04 11.54 -4.26
C ILE A 2 -19.84 12.55 -3.12
N VAL A 3 -19.63 12.05 -1.90
CA VAL A 3 -19.32 12.90 -0.74
C VAL A 3 -17.85 13.31 -0.86
N PRO A 4 -17.50 14.62 -0.78
CA PRO A 4 -16.12 15.04 -0.78
C PRO A 4 -15.31 14.31 0.32
N PRO A 5 -14.08 13.84 0.04
CA PRO A 5 -13.30 13.04 0.99
C PRO A 5 -13.08 13.72 2.35
N GLY A 6 -12.81 15.04 2.38
CA GLY A 6 -12.68 15.79 3.63
C GLY A 6 -13.95 15.76 4.49
N LEU A 7 -15.13 15.76 3.88
CA LEU A 7 -16.41 15.66 4.60
C LEU A 7 -16.65 14.24 5.14
N ASP A 8 -16.32 13.21 4.37
CA ASP A 8 -16.37 11.82 4.86
C ASP A 8 -15.38 11.61 6.02
N LEU A 9 -14.16 12.14 5.90
CA LEU A 9 -13.16 12.10 6.97
C LEU A 9 -13.70 12.74 8.24
N LEU A 10 -14.20 13.99 8.14
CA LEU A 10 -14.74 14.70 9.29
C LEU A 10 -15.87 13.90 9.95
N ALA A 11 -16.80 13.35 9.17
CA ALA A 11 -17.89 12.53 9.70
C ALA A 11 -17.38 11.29 10.45
N ARG A 12 -16.31 10.64 9.97
CA ARG A 12 -15.66 9.50 10.64
C ARG A 12 -14.92 9.92 11.90
N LEU A 13 -14.19 11.03 11.88
CA LEU A 13 -13.50 11.56 13.05
C LEU A 13 -14.48 11.95 14.16
N ILE A 14 -15.62 12.58 13.83
CA ILE A 14 -16.67 12.89 14.79
C ILE A 14 -17.27 11.62 15.39
N ARG A 15 -17.49 10.58 14.57
CA ARG A 15 -17.97 9.29 15.05
C ARG A 15 -16.99 8.65 16.03
N ASP A 16 -15.71 8.63 15.70
CA ASP A 16 -14.67 8.10 16.58
C ASP A 16 -14.50 8.96 17.84
N HIS A 17 -14.66 10.28 17.74
CA HIS A 17 -14.63 11.19 18.88
C HIS A 17 -15.75 10.87 19.89
N ARG A 18 -16.97 10.67 19.37
CA ARG A 18 -18.18 10.38 20.16
C ARG A 18 -18.31 8.92 20.62
N ALA A 19 -17.46 8.02 20.13
CA ALA A 19 -17.49 6.62 20.54
C ALA A 19 -17.25 6.50 22.06
N ASP A 20 -18.06 5.70 22.74
CA ASP A 20 -17.86 5.42 24.16
C ASP A 20 -16.58 4.60 24.34
N ARG A 21 -15.65 5.15 25.12
CA ARG A 21 -14.34 4.56 25.44
C ARG A 21 -14.17 4.32 26.94
N GLY A 22 -15.25 4.34 27.72
CA GLY A 22 -15.17 4.22 29.18
C GLY A 22 -14.32 5.34 29.81
N GLY A 23 -14.33 6.52 29.21
CA GLY A 23 -13.51 7.68 29.62
C GLY A 23 -12.08 7.70 29.07
N GLY A 24 -11.62 6.67 28.36
CA GLY A 24 -10.26 6.62 27.81
C GLY A 24 -10.01 7.62 26.66
N PRO A 25 -8.81 8.21 26.57
CA PRO A 25 -8.43 9.04 25.44
C PRO A 25 -8.14 8.19 24.18
N ALA A 26 -8.21 8.82 23.01
CA ALA A 26 -7.91 8.22 21.72
C ALA A 26 -6.92 9.05 20.92
N LEU A 27 -6.10 8.33 20.15
CA LEU A 27 -5.18 8.87 19.17
C LEU A 27 -5.60 8.31 17.80
N ILE A 28 -5.90 9.19 16.85
CA ILE A 28 -6.42 8.82 15.53
C ILE A 28 -5.49 9.37 14.44
N PRO A 29 -4.40 8.65 14.10
CA PRO A 29 -3.42 9.16 13.15
C PRO A 29 -3.97 9.13 11.73
N CYS A 30 -3.77 10.20 10.99
CA CYS A 30 -4.30 10.40 9.64
C CYS A 30 -3.21 10.84 8.66
N LEU A 31 -3.35 10.44 7.40
CA LEU A 31 -2.62 10.99 6.26
C LEU A 31 -3.63 11.57 5.27
N HIS A 32 -3.34 12.73 4.69
CA HIS A 32 -4.26 13.44 3.81
C HIS A 32 -3.52 14.02 2.59
N GLU A 33 -3.86 13.57 1.38
CA GLU A 33 -3.18 14.01 0.15
C GLU A 33 -3.46 15.49 -0.16
N GLU A 34 -4.69 15.95 0.05
CA GLU A 34 -5.15 17.32 -0.25
C GLU A 34 -5.46 18.13 1.02
N LEU A 35 -4.60 18.01 2.03
CA LEU A 35 -4.86 18.55 3.38
C LEU A 35 -5.26 20.02 3.37
N ASP A 36 -4.56 20.85 2.60
CA ASP A 36 -4.72 22.30 2.61
C ASP A 36 -6.12 22.74 2.16
N GLU A 37 -6.75 21.99 1.24
CA GLU A 37 -8.10 22.27 0.74
C GLU A 37 -9.17 22.02 1.82
N ASP A 38 -8.91 21.07 2.71
CA ASP A 38 -9.86 20.62 3.73
C ASP A 38 -9.64 21.24 5.12
N ILE A 39 -8.56 22.00 5.34
CA ILE A 39 -8.31 22.69 6.63
C ILE A 39 -9.50 23.52 7.12
N PRO A 40 -10.16 24.37 6.30
CA PRO A 40 -11.30 25.17 6.76
C PRO A 40 -12.48 24.30 7.23
N LEU A 41 -12.75 23.21 6.51
CA LEU A 41 -13.80 22.25 6.84
C LEU A 41 -13.49 21.53 8.15
N LEU A 42 -12.26 21.03 8.30
CA LEU A 42 -11.82 20.32 9.50
C LEU A 42 -11.81 21.23 10.74
N LEU A 43 -11.40 22.49 10.59
CA LEU A 43 -11.43 23.48 11.68
C LEU A 43 -12.87 23.77 12.13
N ALA A 44 -13.77 24.06 11.19
CA ALA A 44 -15.17 24.30 11.50
C ALA A 44 -15.84 23.07 12.16
N GLY A 45 -15.50 21.88 11.67
CA GLY A 45 -15.93 20.61 12.25
C GLY A 45 -15.43 20.38 13.67
N ALA A 46 -14.15 20.64 13.93
CA ALA A 46 -13.58 20.54 15.27
C ALA A 46 -14.25 21.51 16.24
N GLN A 47 -14.40 22.78 15.86
CA GLN A 47 -15.05 23.80 16.69
C GLN A 47 -16.50 23.45 17.03
N ARG A 48 -17.25 22.88 16.06
CA ARG A 48 -18.63 22.42 16.29
C ARG A 48 -18.72 21.33 17.35
N GLU A 49 -17.68 20.50 17.49
CA GLU A 49 -17.59 19.46 18.52
C GLU A 49 -16.86 19.95 19.79
N GLY A 50 -16.73 21.27 20.01
CA GLY A 50 -16.05 21.83 21.17
C GLY A 50 -14.53 21.59 21.16
N GLY A 51 -13.97 21.39 19.97
CA GLY A 51 -12.57 21.13 19.71
C GLY A 51 -11.82 22.29 19.07
N HIS A 52 -10.59 22.02 18.67
CA HIS A 52 -9.73 22.97 17.97
C HIS A 52 -8.80 22.27 16.97
N LEU A 53 -8.36 23.00 15.94
CA LEU A 53 -7.40 22.53 14.96
C LEU A 53 -6.17 23.45 14.95
N TYR A 54 -5.01 22.88 15.24
CA TYR A 54 -3.72 23.57 15.08
C TYR A 54 -3.11 23.21 13.73
N PHE A 55 -2.96 24.20 12.83
CA PHE A 55 -2.25 24.02 11.57
C PHE A 55 -0.80 24.50 11.71
N LEU A 56 0.09 23.54 11.98
CA LEU A 56 1.47 23.78 12.40
C LEU A 56 2.34 24.40 11.31
N SER A 57 1.92 24.32 10.05
CA SER A 57 2.62 24.91 8.90
C SER A 57 2.16 26.32 8.55
N ARG A 58 1.21 26.92 9.29
CA ARG A 58 0.72 28.29 9.00
C ARG A 58 1.84 29.34 8.97
N PRO A 59 1.71 30.42 8.18
CA PRO A 59 2.55 31.59 8.34
C PRO A 59 2.57 32.08 9.79
N GLU A 60 3.67 32.69 10.24
CA GLU A 60 3.82 33.16 11.63
C GLU A 60 2.73 34.17 12.04
N GLU A 61 2.30 34.99 11.11
CA GLU A 61 1.25 36.01 11.28
C GLU A 61 -0.14 35.40 11.53
N GLU A 62 -0.37 34.17 11.06
CA GLU A 62 -1.64 33.45 11.16
C GLU A 62 -1.58 32.29 12.19
N TRP A 63 -0.45 32.14 12.85
CA TRP A 63 -0.22 31.06 13.80
C TRP A 63 -0.92 31.34 15.13
N GLU A 64 -1.81 30.41 15.50
CA GLU A 64 -2.55 30.45 16.75
C GLU A 64 -1.74 29.76 17.84
N TRP A 65 -1.06 30.57 18.65
CA TRP A 65 -0.23 30.09 19.75
C TRP A 65 -1.08 29.40 20.83
N PRO A 66 -0.66 28.23 21.33
CA PRO A 66 -1.37 27.58 22.43
C PRO A 66 -1.22 28.35 23.75
N ASN A 67 -2.30 28.43 24.52
CA ASN A 67 -2.31 29.11 25.81
C ASN A 67 -1.52 28.33 26.87
N GLY A 68 -0.95 29.06 27.83
CA GLY A 68 -0.37 28.48 29.03
C GLY A 68 -1.43 27.95 30.02
N PRO A 69 -0.98 27.32 31.11
CA PRO A 69 0.41 27.15 31.54
C PRO A 69 1.19 26.11 30.72
N VAL A 70 2.52 26.11 30.87
CA VAL A 70 3.36 24.97 30.48
C VAL A 70 3.16 23.88 31.51
N HIS A 71 2.67 22.71 31.09
CA HIS A 71 2.47 21.57 31.99
C HIS A 71 3.80 20.85 32.21
N THR A 72 4.29 20.79 33.45
CA THR A 72 5.63 20.25 33.78
C THR A 72 5.84 18.83 33.25
N ASP A 73 4.92 17.90 33.51
CA ASP A 73 5.08 16.51 33.05
C ASP A 73 5.10 16.40 31.51
N ARG A 74 4.30 17.19 30.80
CA ARG A 74 4.27 17.19 29.33
C ARG A 74 5.53 17.82 28.77
N ARG A 75 6.00 18.90 29.39
CA ARG A 75 7.26 19.54 29.07
C ARG A 75 8.41 18.55 29.19
N ASP A 76 8.49 17.78 30.27
CA ASP A 76 9.56 16.80 30.49
C ASP A 76 9.56 15.71 29.40
N VAL A 77 8.38 15.21 29.01
CA VAL A 77 8.23 14.26 27.89
C VAL A 77 8.74 14.88 26.58
N VAL A 78 8.30 16.10 26.27
CA VAL A 78 8.67 16.79 25.04
C VAL A 78 10.17 17.13 25.02
N GLU A 79 10.73 17.63 26.11
CA GLU A 79 12.16 17.93 26.23
C GLU A 79 13.02 16.66 26.10
N GLY A 80 12.60 15.54 26.68
CA GLY A 80 13.26 14.25 26.50
C GLY A 80 13.31 13.82 25.02
N MET A 81 12.17 13.88 24.33
CA MET A 81 12.09 13.54 22.90
C MET A 81 12.94 14.46 22.02
N LEU A 82 12.97 15.76 22.33
CA LEU A 82 13.77 16.74 21.60
C LEU A 82 15.27 16.61 21.91
N ALA A 83 15.65 16.21 23.13
CA ALA A 83 17.04 15.93 23.48
C ALA A 83 17.58 14.70 22.74
N ASP A 84 16.74 13.66 22.57
CA ASP A 84 17.07 12.43 21.84
C ASP A 84 17.08 12.61 20.30
N ALA A 85 16.68 13.77 19.80
CA ALA A 85 16.57 14.05 18.36
C ALA A 85 17.92 14.09 17.62
N GLY A 86 19.04 14.19 18.36
CA GLY A 86 20.39 14.26 17.78
C GLY A 86 20.52 15.35 16.72
N GLU A 87 21.05 14.98 15.54
CA GLU A 87 21.27 15.91 14.42
C GLU A 87 19.98 16.41 13.75
N ALA A 88 18.78 15.92 14.12
CA ALA A 88 17.54 16.43 13.56
C ALA A 88 17.25 17.88 13.99
N LEU A 89 17.84 18.33 15.10
CA LEU A 89 17.74 19.69 15.63
C LEU A 89 19.12 20.36 15.67
N PRO A 90 19.25 21.63 15.27
CA PRO A 90 20.55 22.32 15.24
C PRO A 90 21.00 22.83 16.62
N GLY A 91 20.20 22.66 17.68
CA GLY A 91 20.53 23.15 19.01
C GLY A 91 19.52 22.78 20.09
N GLN A 92 19.80 23.21 21.32
CA GLN A 92 18.94 22.98 22.48
C GLN A 92 17.61 23.71 22.32
N VAL A 93 16.50 23.01 22.57
CA VAL A 93 15.16 23.60 22.57
C VAL A 93 14.82 24.15 23.97
N ILE A 94 14.13 25.30 24.00
CA ILE A 94 13.62 25.95 25.22
C ILE A 94 12.09 26.06 25.07
N ILE A 95 11.36 25.61 26.10
CA ILE A 95 9.91 25.73 26.23
C ILE A 95 9.63 26.74 27.35
N GLU A 96 8.97 27.84 27.04
CA GLU A 96 8.68 28.93 28.00
C GLU A 96 7.34 29.60 27.73
N LEU A 97 6.93 30.47 28.65
CA LEU A 97 5.79 31.37 28.45
C LEU A 97 6.30 32.71 27.92
N ASP A 98 5.61 33.24 26.92
CA ASP A 98 5.82 34.63 26.51
C ASP A 98 5.12 35.62 27.46
N VAL A 99 5.27 36.91 27.17
CA VAL A 99 4.66 38.01 27.95
C VAL A 99 3.13 37.99 27.94
N SER A 100 2.52 37.30 26.97
CA SER A 100 1.08 37.14 26.84
C SER A 100 0.57 35.85 27.48
N GLY A 101 1.43 35.07 28.14
CA GLY A 101 1.08 33.80 28.76
C GLY A 101 0.89 32.66 27.76
N ARG A 102 1.44 32.77 26.55
CA ARG A 102 1.37 31.76 25.50
C ARG A 102 2.60 30.87 25.55
N VAL A 103 2.44 29.58 25.24
CA VAL A 103 3.57 28.64 25.22
C VAL A 103 4.34 28.81 23.93
N VAL A 104 5.63 29.16 24.06
CA VAL A 104 6.55 29.35 22.94
C VAL A 104 7.70 28.36 23.06
N VAL A 105 8.06 27.77 21.93
CA VAL A 105 9.19 26.85 21.83
C VAL A 105 10.19 27.40 20.83
N ARG A 106 11.44 27.53 21.25
CA ARG A 106 12.52 28.13 20.45
C ARG A 106 13.84 27.39 20.59
N LEU A 107 14.72 27.57 19.63
CA LEU A 107 16.10 27.11 19.72
C LEU A 107 16.95 28.12 20.49
N LYS A 108 17.68 27.64 21.50
CA LYS A 108 18.58 28.46 22.30
C LYS A 108 19.62 29.13 21.40
N GLY A 109 19.80 30.44 21.58
CA GLY A 109 20.80 31.22 20.83
C GLY A 109 20.48 31.46 19.35
N HIS A 110 19.30 31.06 18.87
CA HIS A 110 18.87 31.33 17.50
C HIS A 110 17.87 32.48 17.47
N SER A 111 18.15 33.46 16.61
CA SER A 111 17.23 34.53 16.23
C SER A 111 16.87 34.38 14.75
N ALA A 112 15.62 34.68 14.39
CA ALA A 112 14.96 34.41 13.11
C ALA A 112 15.77 34.75 11.82
N PRO A 113 15.46 34.11 10.66
CA PRO A 113 14.39 33.13 10.44
C PRO A 113 14.83 31.67 10.62
N LEU A 114 13.91 30.84 11.13
CA LEU A 114 14.09 29.40 11.26
C LEU A 114 13.96 28.72 9.90
N GLU A 115 14.63 27.58 9.73
CA GLU A 115 14.39 26.71 8.58
C GLU A 115 12.91 26.26 8.55
N PRO A 116 12.23 26.29 7.39
CA PRO A 116 10.80 25.94 7.30
C PRO A 116 10.46 24.57 7.89
N SER A 117 11.35 23.59 7.77
CA SER A 117 11.19 22.24 8.32
C SER A 117 11.21 22.16 9.85
N LEU A 118 11.78 23.17 10.54
CA LEU A 118 11.83 23.21 12.01
C LEU A 118 10.56 23.80 12.62
N VAL A 119 9.85 24.65 11.88
CA VAL A 119 8.67 25.36 12.38
C VAL A 119 7.57 24.41 12.87
N PRO A 120 7.16 23.36 12.11
CA PRO A 120 6.15 22.42 12.60
C PRO A 120 6.60 21.63 13.84
N ILE A 121 7.89 21.32 13.95
CA ILE A 121 8.45 20.58 15.09
C ILE A 121 8.34 21.39 16.38
N LEU A 122 8.78 22.65 16.35
CA LEU A 122 8.71 23.54 17.52
C LEU A 122 7.26 23.84 17.90
N ARG A 123 6.37 24.03 16.91
CA ARG A 123 4.94 24.25 17.18
C ARG A 123 4.24 23.01 17.71
N ALA A 124 4.56 21.81 17.21
CA ALA A 124 4.06 20.56 17.79
C ALA A 124 4.50 20.43 19.26
N ALA A 125 5.77 20.73 19.56
CA ALA A 125 6.29 20.75 20.92
C ALA A 125 5.56 21.79 21.81
N ALA A 126 5.26 22.98 21.27
CA ALA A 126 4.53 24.02 21.99
C ALA A 126 3.12 23.55 22.38
N VAL A 127 2.38 23.00 21.41
CA VAL A 127 1.04 22.46 21.68
C VAL A 127 1.12 21.30 22.67
N ALA A 128 2.08 20.39 22.48
CA ALA A 128 2.23 19.23 23.35
C ALA A 128 2.54 19.57 24.81
N ALA A 129 3.34 20.61 25.05
CA ALA A 129 3.70 21.07 26.39
C ALA A 129 2.68 22.04 27.03
N SER A 130 1.67 22.47 26.28
CA SER A 130 0.70 23.48 26.71
C SER A 130 -0.54 22.90 27.41
N ALA A 131 -1.43 23.81 27.83
CA ALA A 131 -2.77 23.49 28.33
C ALA A 131 -3.80 23.27 27.21
N ALA A 132 -3.42 23.34 25.93
CA ALA A 132 -4.33 23.15 24.79
C ALA A 132 -5.11 21.83 24.88
N TYR A 133 -4.47 20.75 25.32
CA TYR A 133 -5.15 19.47 25.50
C TYR A 133 -6.12 19.47 26.68
N ASP A 134 -6.01 20.38 27.64
CA ASP A 134 -6.95 20.49 28.76
C ASP A 134 -8.19 21.31 28.36
N GLU A 135 -8.00 22.31 27.50
CA GLU A 135 -9.06 23.20 27.00
C GLU A 135 -10.07 22.49 26.09
N PHE A 136 -9.58 21.56 25.24
CA PHE A 136 -10.39 20.93 24.21
C PHE A 136 -10.46 19.40 24.37
N ASP A 137 -11.61 18.82 24.08
CA ASP A 137 -11.80 17.36 24.08
C ASP A 137 -11.57 16.72 22.70
N PHE A 138 -11.52 17.54 21.64
CA PHE A 138 -11.22 17.14 20.27
C PHE A 138 -10.14 18.05 19.67
N VAL A 139 -8.92 17.55 19.55
CA VAL A 139 -7.77 18.33 19.06
C VAL A 139 -7.24 17.72 17.77
N ILE A 140 -7.24 18.50 16.70
CA ILE A 140 -6.65 18.11 15.42
C ILE A 140 -5.31 18.84 15.25
N LEU A 141 -4.23 18.11 15.00
CA LEU A 141 -2.90 18.66 14.73
C LEU A 141 -2.56 18.38 13.28
N THR A 142 -2.44 19.41 12.46
CA THR A 142 -2.23 19.27 11.01
C THR A 142 -0.90 19.88 10.59
N THR A 143 -0.21 19.27 9.63
CA THR A 143 1.04 19.80 9.05
C THR A 143 1.28 19.22 7.66
N GLY A 144 1.82 20.01 6.74
CA GLY A 144 2.43 19.48 5.52
C GLY A 144 3.85 18.96 5.81
N ILE A 145 4.30 17.90 5.13
CA ILE A 145 5.66 17.33 5.32
C ILE A 145 6.61 17.47 4.11
N ALA A 146 6.16 18.11 3.03
CA ALA A 146 6.89 18.16 1.75
C ALA A 146 8.34 18.66 1.84
N THR A 147 8.72 19.44 2.87
CA THR A 147 10.03 20.08 3.00
C THR A 147 10.94 19.50 4.08
N THR A 148 10.57 18.38 4.72
CA THR A 148 11.33 17.81 5.85
C THR A 148 12.18 16.61 5.41
N ASP A 149 13.41 16.47 5.91
CA ASP A 149 14.19 15.24 5.74
C ASP A 149 13.61 14.08 6.58
N ALA A 150 14.04 12.85 6.33
CA ALA A 150 13.48 11.65 6.97
C ALA A 150 13.59 11.66 8.50
N ARG A 151 14.67 12.20 9.09
CA ARG A 151 14.85 12.24 10.56
C ARG A 151 13.89 13.25 11.17
N ARG A 152 13.77 14.45 10.57
CA ARG A 152 12.81 15.48 11.01
C ARG A 152 11.36 15.03 10.85
N ARG A 153 11.02 14.31 9.77
CA ARG A 153 9.68 13.68 9.62
C ARG A 153 9.36 12.72 10.74
N MET A 154 10.33 11.90 11.14
CA MET A 154 10.15 10.93 12.21
C MET A 154 10.00 11.62 13.58
N LEU A 155 10.83 12.64 13.86
CA LEU A 155 10.71 13.44 15.08
C LEU A 155 9.34 14.15 15.15
N LEU A 156 8.92 14.80 14.06
CA LEU A 156 7.63 15.47 13.97
C LEU A 156 6.48 14.48 14.18
N TRP A 157 6.55 13.31 13.53
CA TRP A 157 5.56 12.25 13.73
C TRP A 157 5.48 11.83 15.19
N ASN A 158 6.62 11.56 15.84
CA ASN A 158 6.64 11.15 17.23
C ASN A 158 6.01 12.21 18.15
N LEU A 159 6.30 13.50 17.93
CA LEU A 159 5.72 14.61 18.69
C LEU A 159 4.20 14.73 18.48
N LEU A 160 3.73 14.53 17.26
CA LEU A 160 2.30 14.55 16.92
C LEU A 160 1.56 13.35 17.52
N THR A 161 2.24 12.23 17.73
CA THR A 161 1.65 10.96 18.16
C THR A 161 2.03 10.55 19.57
N ILE A 162 2.41 11.50 20.44
CA ILE A 162 2.65 11.19 21.85
C ILE A 162 1.38 10.55 22.42
N SER A 163 1.56 9.42 23.12
CA SER A 163 0.43 8.71 23.74
C SER A 163 -0.32 9.67 24.67
N PRO A 164 -1.66 9.79 24.55
CA PRO A 164 -2.45 10.60 25.47
C PRO A 164 -2.24 10.23 26.94
N LEU A 165 -1.90 8.97 27.23
CA LEU A 165 -1.55 8.51 28.58
C LEU A 165 -0.24 9.12 29.09
N SER A 166 0.76 9.26 28.22
CA SER A 166 2.04 9.92 28.53
C SER A 166 1.87 11.43 28.71
N LEU A 167 0.83 12.02 28.10
CA LEU A 167 0.45 13.43 28.30
C LEU A 167 -0.41 13.66 29.55
N GLY A 168 -0.71 12.62 30.32
CA GLY A 168 -1.52 12.71 31.55
C GLY A 168 -3.02 12.93 31.31
N LEU A 169 -3.53 12.62 30.11
CA LEU A 169 -4.91 12.95 29.70
C LEU A 169 -5.96 11.92 30.14
N LYS A 170 -5.91 11.45 31.38
CA LYS A 170 -6.67 10.27 31.85
C LYS A 170 -8.11 10.55 32.29
N ASP A 171 -8.42 11.80 32.64
CA ASP A 171 -9.63 12.11 33.41
C ASP A 171 -10.84 12.51 32.54
N ARG A 172 -10.67 12.60 31.21
CA ARG A 172 -11.74 12.93 30.25
C ARG A 172 -11.51 12.22 28.90
N PRO A 173 -12.58 11.86 28.17
CA PRO A 173 -12.46 11.27 26.84
C PRO A 173 -11.93 12.30 25.85
N LYS A 174 -10.61 12.31 25.63
CA LYS A 174 -9.95 13.20 24.68
C LYS A 174 -9.64 12.49 23.37
N THR A 175 -9.82 13.18 22.26
CA THR A 175 -9.47 12.67 20.93
C THR A 175 -8.41 13.56 20.32
N ILE A 176 -7.23 13.00 20.07
CA ILE A 176 -6.14 13.67 19.37
C ILE A 176 -6.05 13.09 17.96
N VAL A 177 -6.10 13.96 16.95
CA VAL A 177 -6.03 13.58 15.53
C VAL A 177 -4.77 14.21 14.92
N PRO A 178 -3.63 13.52 14.97
CA PRO A 178 -2.47 13.95 14.22
C PRO A 178 -2.69 13.63 12.74
N MET A 179 -2.55 14.64 11.89
CA MET A 179 -2.82 14.56 10.45
C MET A 179 -1.67 15.16 9.67
N VAL A 180 -1.14 14.37 8.73
CA VAL A 180 -0.02 14.77 7.89
C VAL A 180 -0.45 14.93 6.45
N GLY A 181 -0.17 16.10 5.88
CA GLY A 181 -0.36 16.46 4.48
C GLY A 181 0.81 15.98 3.63
N SER A 182 0.59 14.97 2.80
CA SER A 182 1.61 14.39 1.92
C SER A 182 1.00 13.49 0.86
N THR A 183 1.71 13.32 -0.25
CA THR A 183 1.56 12.11 -1.05
C THR A 183 1.98 10.91 -0.22
N LEU A 184 1.15 9.88 -0.21
CA LEU A 184 1.40 8.65 0.52
C LEU A 184 2.61 7.91 -0.04
N ASP A 185 3.55 7.52 0.81
CA ASP A 185 4.58 6.53 0.50
C ASP A 185 4.24 5.21 1.21
N PRO A 186 3.74 4.20 0.47
CA PRO A 186 3.33 2.93 1.07
C PRO A 186 4.44 2.22 1.87
N THR A 187 5.70 2.46 1.52
CA THR A 187 6.87 1.82 2.13
C THR A 187 7.13 2.34 3.54
N TYR A 188 6.98 3.65 3.74
CA TYR A 188 7.29 4.29 5.01
C TYR A 188 6.05 4.57 5.85
N ASP A 189 4.97 5.04 5.24
CA ASP A 189 3.82 5.58 5.97
C ASP A 189 2.98 4.48 6.62
N TYR A 190 2.85 3.31 6.00
CA TYR A 190 2.10 2.19 6.60
C TYR A 190 2.82 1.52 7.77
N ARG A 191 4.14 1.75 7.89
CA ARG A 191 4.99 1.24 8.98
C ARG A 191 5.10 2.20 10.16
N ARG A 192 4.50 3.39 10.08
CA ARG A 192 4.51 4.35 11.18
C ARG A 192 3.91 3.73 12.42
N LEU A 193 4.50 4.05 13.57
CA LEU A 193 3.92 3.75 14.88
C LEU A 193 3.62 5.09 15.57
N PRO A 194 2.39 5.28 16.08
CA PRO A 194 1.20 4.43 15.89
C PRO A 194 0.80 4.37 14.40
N TYR A 195 0.14 3.27 13.99
CA TYR A 195 -0.30 3.10 12.60
C TYR A 195 -1.35 4.14 12.21
N LEU A 196 -1.31 4.57 10.95
CA LEU A 196 -2.38 5.36 10.34
C LEU A 196 -3.72 4.66 10.53
N ARG A 197 -4.74 5.41 10.98
CA ARG A 197 -6.13 4.98 11.09
C ARG A 197 -6.92 5.37 9.85
N TYR A 198 -6.67 6.55 9.31
CA TYR A 198 -7.27 7.02 8.05
C TYR A 198 -6.21 7.47 7.06
N VAL A 199 -6.44 7.16 5.79
CA VAL A 199 -5.72 7.71 4.64
C VAL A 199 -6.74 8.39 3.74
N VAL A 200 -6.57 9.67 3.50
CA VAL A 200 -7.48 10.48 2.68
C VAL A 200 -6.79 10.80 1.36
N ARG A 201 -7.48 10.44 0.29
CA ARG A 201 -7.11 10.71 -1.09
C ARG A 201 -8.12 11.67 -1.70
N TRP A 202 -7.77 12.22 -2.85
CA TRP A 202 -8.63 13.12 -3.62
C TRP A 202 -10.01 12.55 -3.98
N ASP A 203 -10.17 11.22 -3.98
CA ASP A 203 -11.42 10.54 -4.32
C ASP A 203 -12.08 9.77 -3.18
N ARG A 204 -11.38 9.48 -2.06
CA ARG A 204 -11.91 8.62 -0.99
C ARG A 204 -11.18 8.72 0.35
N VAL A 205 -11.84 8.21 1.40
CA VAL A 205 -11.25 7.93 2.71
C VAL A 205 -11.10 6.43 2.92
N ILE A 206 -9.87 5.99 3.19
CA ILE A 206 -9.52 4.60 3.48
C ILE A 206 -9.34 4.45 4.99
N GLN A 207 -10.01 3.48 5.59
CA GLN A 207 -9.92 3.18 7.01
C GLN A 207 -9.06 1.94 7.26
N ARG A 208 -8.11 2.06 8.19
CA ARG A 208 -7.28 0.95 8.68
C ARG A 208 -7.78 0.47 10.03
N SER A 209 -8.23 -0.79 10.10
CA SER A 209 -8.61 -1.42 11.38
C SER A 209 -7.46 -2.22 11.96
N GLN A 210 -6.89 -1.82 13.10
CA GLN A 210 -5.84 -2.61 13.76
C GLN A 210 -6.41 -3.90 14.38
N VAL A 211 -7.56 -3.79 15.06
CA VAL A 211 -8.25 -4.94 15.66
C VAL A 211 -8.75 -5.89 14.58
N GLY A 212 -9.33 -5.35 13.50
CA GLY A 212 -9.73 -6.11 12.31
C GLY A 212 -8.52 -6.83 11.71
N ARG A 213 -7.45 -6.09 11.38
CA ARG A 213 -6.21 -6.63 10.80
C ARG A 213 -5.65 -7.81 11.60
N ALA A 214 -5.54 -7.69 12.93
CA ALA A 214 -5.01 -8.79 13.74
C ALA A 214 -5.91 -10.04 13.70
N GLN A 215 -7.24 -9.84 13.71
CA GLN A 215 -8.20 -10.94 13.61
C GLN A 215 -8.22 -11.56 12.20
N GLU A 216 -8.13 -10.76 11.16
CA GLU A 216 -8.07 -11.17 9.74
C GLU A 216 -6.80 -11.95 9.46
N ILE A 217 -5.63 -11.45 9.88
CA ILE A 217 -4.35 -12.17 9.77
C ILE A 217 -4.42 -13.47 10.58
N LYS A 218 -5.00 -13.46 11.79
CA LYS A 218 -5.19 -14.69 12.57
C LYS A 218 -6.11 -15.69 11.88
N ALA A 219 -7.18 -15.22 11.22
CA ALA A 219 -8.09 -16.06 10.44
C ALA A 219 -7.34 -16.70 9.26
N ILE A 220 -6.53 -15.91 8.54
CA ILE A 220 -5.65 -16.38 7.46
C ILE A 220 -4.63 -17.37 8.01
N ALA A 221 -4.01 -17.09 9.16
CA ALA A 221 -2.98 -17.90 9.80
C ALA A 221 -3.51 -19.21 10.40
N GLY A 222 -4.80 -19.30 10.72
CA GLY A 222 -5.49 -20.47 11.29
C GLY A 222 -5.63 -21.65 10.32
N ILE A 223 -4.56 -21.97 9.58
CA ILE A 223 -4.48 -23.03 8.57
C ILE A 223 -4.04 -24.32 9.27
N GLY A 224 -4.93 -25.24 9.61
CA GLY A 224 -4.52 -26.56 10.09
C GLY A 224 -4.37 -27.58 8.95
N PRO A 225 -3.93 -28.81 9.25
CA PRO A 225 -3.95 -29.93 8.30
C PRO A 225 -5.33 -30.23 7.69
N SER A 226 -6.40 -29.65 8.25
CA SER A 226 -7.79 -29.82 7.82
C SER A 226 -8.38 -28.64 7.03
N SER A 227 -7.61 -27.58 6.77
CA SER A 227 -8.08 -26.37 6.05
C SER A 227 -7.54 -26.23 4.62
N GLY A 228 -6.68 -27.15 4.17
CA GLY A 228 -6.00 -27.04 2.88
C GLY A 228 -4.91 -25.96 2.87
N PRO A 229 -4.12 -25.89 1.79
CA PRO A 229 -3.04 -24.91 1.68
C PRO A 229 -3.58 -23.48 1.49
N VAL A 230 -2.76 -22.50 1.88
CA VAL A 230 -2.96 -21.11 1.51
C VAL A 230 -2.24 -20.81 0.20
N VAL A 231 -2.92 -20.12 -0.70
CA VAL A 231 -2.34 -19.55 -1.92
C VAL A 231 -2.01 -18.09 -1.63
N LEU A 232 -0.72 -17.75 -1.59
CA LEU A 232 -0.26 -16.36 -1.58
C LEU A 232 -0.07 -15.91 -3.02
N PHE A 233 -1.01 -15.11 -3.52
CA PHE A 233 -0.89 -14.48 -4.83
C PHE A 233 -0.20 -13.13 -4.70
N LEU A 234 0.99 -13.00 -5.27
CA LEU A 234 1.83 -11.82 -5.15
C LEU A 234 1.75 -11.02 -6.46
N GLY A 235 1.13 -9.84 -6.39
CA GLY A 235 1.04 -8.90 -7.52
C GLY A 235 2.19 -7.91 -7.56
N ALA A 236 2.14 -6.96 -8.51
CA ALA A 236 3.21 -5.98 -8.70
C ALA A 236 3.52 -5.15 -7.45
N GLY A 237 2.52 -4.90 -6.58
CA GLY A 237 2.73 -4.20 -5.32
C GLY A 237 3.63 -4.95 -4.33
N ALA A 238 3.69 -6.28 -4.39
CA ALA A 238 4.59 -7.08 -3.56
C ALA A 238 6.05 -6.97 -4.04
N SER A 239 6.29 -6.93 -5.35
CA SER A 239 7.63 -6.73 -5.92
C SER A 239 8.10 -5.28 -5.80
N SER A 240 7.16 -4.32 -5.80
CA SER A 240 7.50 -2.90 -5.69
C SER A 240 8.19 -2.54 -4.38
N SER A 241 7.86 -3.22 -3.27
CA SER A 241 8.56 -3.03 -1.99
C SER A 241 10.05 -3.43 -2.04
N ALA A 242 10.43 -4.29 -2.99
CA ALA A 242 11.82 -4.66 -3.27
C ALA A 242 12.58 -3.65 -4.13
N GLY A 243 11.91 -2.61 -4.63
CA GLY A 243 12.50 -1.58 -5.48
C GLY A 243 12.27 -1.81 -6.98
N ILE A 244 11.52 -2.85 -7.36
CA ILE A 244 11.08 -3.03 -8.74
C ILE A 244 10.05 -1.95 -9.08
N ARG A 245 10.19 -1.32 -10.24
CA ARG A 245 9.31 -0.23 -10.66
C ARG A 245 7.96 -0.79 -11.13
N LEU A 246 6.91 0.02 -11.05
CA LEU A 246 5.58 -0.36 -11.52
C LEU A 246 5.50 -0.31 -13.05
N GLY A 247 4.52 -1.00 -13.65
CA GLY A 247 4.35 -1.11 -15.10
C GLY A 247 4.37 0.22 -15.87
N ASN A 248 3.87 1.31 -15.29
CA ASN A 248 3.92 2.64 -15.92
C ASN A 248 5.36 3.10 -16.21
N HIS A 249 6.32 2.79 -15.33
CA HIS A 249 7.72 3.16 -15.56
C HIS A 249 8.29 2.44 -16.79
N TYR A 250 8.07 1.13 -16.88
CA TYR A 250 8.51 0.33 -18.02
C TYR A 250 7.76 0.71 -19.31
N ARG A 251 6.49 1.13 -19.20
CA ARG A 251 5.71 1.65 -20.32
C ARG A 251 6.37 2.89 -20.89
N ASP A 252 6.78 3.81 -20.02
CA ASP A 252 7.39 5.07 -20.43
C ASP A 252 8.78 4.84 -21.06
N ILE A 253 9.56 3.87 -20.56
CA ILE A 253 10.81 3.43 -21.21
C ILE A 253 10.54 2.86 -22.61
N ALA A 254 9.54 1.99 -22.74
CA ALA A 254 9.19 1.37 -24.01
C ALA A 254 8.63 2.41 -25.01
N LEU A 255 7.86 3.39 -24.53
CA LEU A 255 7.36 4.51 -25.33
C LEU A 255 8.50 5.36 -25.88
N ALA A 256 9.49 5.69 -25.05
CA ALA A 256 10.65 6.47 -25.48
C ALA A 256 11.40 5.82 -26.65
N GLU A 257 11.45 4.48 -26.74
CA GLU A 257 12.04 3.79 -27.89
C GLU A 257 11.22 3.95 -29.19
N LEU A 258 9.90 4.10 -29.08
CA LEU A 258 8.99 4.17 -30.22
C LEU A 258 8.77 5.59 -30.74
N VAL A 259 8.69 6.57 -29.84
CA VAL A 259 8.31 7.96 -30.18
C VAL A 259 9.40 9.00 -29.89
N GLY A 260 10.51 8.60 -29.27
CA GLY A 260 11.62 9.47 -28.89
C GLY A 260 11.65 9.79 -27.39
N ASP A 261 12.84 10.05 -26.88
CA ASP A 261 13.17 10.24 -25.45
C ASP A 261 12.96 11.66 -24.93
N HIS A 262 12.61 12.60 -25.80
CA HIS A 262 12.34 14.00 -25.47
C HIS A 262 10.86 14.26 -25.10
N LEU A 263 10.00 13.25 -25.21
CA LEU A 263 8.57 13.32 -24.89
C LEU A 263 8.29 12.55 -23.60
N GLU A 264 7.44 13.10 -22.73
CA GLU A 264 7.08 12.47 -21.46
C GLU A 264 5.56 12.40 -21.25
N GLY A 265 5.13 11.42 -20.46
CA GLY A 265 3.76 11.29 -19.97
C GLY A 265 2.71 11.33 -21.09
N ARG A 266 1.84 12.35 -21.04
CA ARG A 266 0.74 12.51 -21.98
C ARG A 266 1.22 12.79 -23.41
N GLU A 267 2.29 13.58 -23.57
CA GLU A 267 2.81 13.93 -24.91
C GLU A 267 3.37 12.70 -25.62
N ALA A 268 4.09 11.83 -24.90
CA ALA A 268 4.58 10.55 -25.43
C ALA A 268 3.42 9.63 -25.84
N ALA A 269 2.36 9.55 -25.03
CA ALA A 269 1.16 8.76 -25.35
C ALA A 269 0.39 9.33 -26.57
N GLU A 270 0.33 10.66 -26.70
CA GLU A 270 -0.25 11.32 -27.87
C GLU A 270 0.56 11.08 -29.14
N ALA A 271 1.89 11.12 -29.07
CA ALA A 271 2.77 10.76 -30.19
C ALA A 271 2.65 9.28 -30.55
N PHE A 272 2.44 8.41 -29.55
CA PHE A 272 2.20 6.99 -29.78
C PHE A 272 0.87 6.75 -30.51
N TYR A 273 -0.19 7.49 -30.17
CA TYR A 273 -1.44 7.47 -30.93
C TYR A 273 -1.21 7.83 -32.41
N ASP A 274 -0.44 8.89 -32.68
CA ASP A 274 -0.12 9.30 -34.04
C ASP A 274 0.71 8.22 -34.76
N LEU A 275 1.67 7.58 -34.08
CA LEU A 275 2.44 6.45 -34.61
C LEU A 275 1.54 5.27 -35.02
N LEU A 276 0.59 4.89 -34.15
CA LEU A 276 -0.36 3.82 -34.43
C LEU A 276 -1.27 4.15 -35.63
N ARG A 277 -1.72 5.41 -35.73
CA ARG A 277 -2.51 5.89 -36.87
C ARG A 277 -1.73 5.79 -38.16
N ASP A 278 -0.49 6.28 -38.16
CA ASP A 278 0.36 6.34 -39.35
C ASP A 278 0.75 4.93 -39.82
N ARG A 279 0.87 3.96 -38.90
CA ARG A 279 1.10 2.53 -39.20
C ARG A 279 -0.17 1.75 -39.52
N GLY A 280 -1.36 2.29 -39.23
CA GLY A 280 -2.62 1.55 -39.36
C GLY A 280 -2.75 0.38 -38.37
N HIS A 281 -2.12 0.50 -37.20
CA HIS A 281 -1.99 -0.57 -36.20
C HIS A 281 -2.96 -0.41 -35.00
N PHE A 282 -4.06 0.32 -35.16
CA PHE A 282 -5.07 0.40 -34.10
C PHE A 282 -5.74 -0.95 -33.85
N LEU A 283 -5.89 -1.32 -32.58
CA LEU A 283 -6.80 -2.38 -32.17
C LEU A 283 -8.26 -1.89 -32.26
N THR A 284 -9.21 -2.82 -32.15
CA THR A 284 -10.64 -2.51 -32.25
C THR A 284 -11.03 -1.43 -31.22
N GLY A 285 -11.58 -0.31 -31.69
CA GLY A 285 -12.04 0.82 -30.86
C GLY A 285 -10.96 1.85 -30.50
N GLU A 286 -9.67 1.55 -30.68
CA GLU A 286 -8.57 2.47 -30.29
C GLU A 286 -8.55 3.78 -31.10
N GLY A 287 -8.90 3.71 -32.39
CA GLY A 287 -8.91 4.87 -33.28
C GLY A 287 -10.13 5.79 -33.16
N GLU A 288 -11.11 5.44 -32.32
CA GLU A 288 -12.36 6.19 -32.19
C GLU A 288 -12.21 7.44 -31.31
N ASN A 289 -11.34 7.37 -30.28
CA ASN A 289 -11.14 8.46 -29.35
C ASN A 289 -9.69 8.52 -28.83
N ARG A 290 -8.98 9.57 -29.24
CA ARG A 290 -7.59 9.84 -28.83
C ARG A 290 -7.43 9.94 -27.32
N ASP A 291 -8.31 10.67 -26.64
CA ASP A 291 -8.20 10.90 -25.19
C ASP A 291 -8.37 9.62 -24.39
N VAL A 292 -9.23 8.71 -24.87
CA VAL A 292 -9.45 7.40 -24.24
C VAL A 292 -8.19 6.56 -24.33
N LEU A 293 -7.56 6.47 -25.51
CA LEU A 293 -6.31 5.72 -25.67
C LEU A 293 -5.19 6.33 -24.83
N VAL A 294 -5.00 7.66 -24.91
CA VAL A 294 -3.92 8.36 -24.21
C VAL A 294 -4.03 8.19 -22.70
N THR A 295 -5.24 8.33 -22.15
CA THR A 295 -5.47 8.18 -20.70
C THR A 295 -5.41 6.73 -20.26
N GLY A 296 -5.82 5.80 -21.13
CA GLY A 296 -5.90 4.36 -20.85
C GLY A 296 -4.67 3.55 -21.26
N LEU A 297 -3.59 4.19 -21.73
CA LEU A 297 -2.46 3.48 -22.33
C LEU A 297 -1.70 2.62 -21.32
N THR A 298 -1.64 1.30 -21.60
CA THR A 298 -0.99 0.32 -20.73
C THR A 298 0.39 -0.11 -21.24
N LEU A 299 1.20 -0.73 -20.37
CA LEU A 299 2.49 -1.31 -20.75
C LEU A 299 2.32 -2.36 -21.85
N GLU A 300 1.33 -3.23 -21.71
CA GLU A 300 1.12 -4.39 -22.58
C GLU A 300 0.80 -3.97 -24.01
N ARG A 301 0.09 -2.84 -24.17
CA ARG A 301 -0.21 -2.28 -25.48
C ARG A 301 1.03 -1.69 -26.16
N VAL A 302 1.88 -1.04 -25.37
CA VAL A 302 3.15 -0.48 -25.87
C VAL A 302 4.12 -1.60 -26.21
N LEU A 303 4.23 -2.64 -25.38
CA LEU A 303 5.08 -3.80 -25.62
C LEU A 303 4.70 -4.57 -26.89
N LEU A 304 3.41 -4.65 -27.22
CA LEU A 304 2.97 -5.20 -28.51
C LEU A 304 3.66 -4.46 -29.67
N GLU A 305 3.64 -3.12 -29.65
CA GLU A 305 4.26 -2.33 -30.72
C GLU A 305 5.79 -2.34 -30.67
N THR A 306 6.38 -2.39 -29.46
CA THR A 306 7.82 -2.59 -29.27
C THR A 306 8.29 -3.89 -29.91
N PHE A 307 7.63 -5.01 -29.61
CA PHE A 307 8.01 -6.32 -30.16
C PHE A 307 7.72 -6.41 -31.66
N ASN A 308 6.61 -5.84 -32.15
CA ASN A 308 6.35 -5.73 -33.59
C ASN A 308 7.47 -4.95 -34.31
N SER A 309 7.94 -3.84 -33.72
CA SER A 309 9.04 -3.04 -34.26
C SER A 309 10.40 -3.76 -34.21
N GLN A 310 10.55 -4.75 -33.33
CA GLN A 310 11.75 -5.57 -33.24
C GLN A 310 11.81 -6.69 -34.27
N GLY A 311 10.66 -7.14 -34.79
CA GLY A 311 10.56 -8.23 -35.76
C GLY A 311 10.93 -9.57 -35.14
N PHE A 312 11.85 -10.32 -35.77
CA PHE A 312 12.29 -11.63 -35.29
C PHE A 312 13.45 -11.58 -34.27
N ARG A 313 13.78 -10.39 -33.76
CA ARG A 313 14.83 -10.27 -32.74
C ARG A 313 14.32 -10.80 -31.39
N PRO A 314 15.18 -11.45 -30.59
CA PRO A 314 14.82 -11.87 -29.24
C PRO A 314 14.30 -10.71 -28.39
N ARG A 315 13.33 -10.98 -27.53
CA ARG A 315 12.75 -9.98 -26.62
C ARG A 315 13.77 -9.42 -25.64
N ALA A 316 14.78 -10.22 -25.29
CA ALA A 316 15.91 -9.80 -24.47
C ALA A 316 16.69 -8.61 -25.06
N ASP A 317 16.59 -8.36 -26.37
CA ASP A 317 17.24 -7.24 -27.04
C ASP A 317 16.47 -5.92 -26.86
N SER A 318 15.26 -5.94 -26.30
CA SER A 318 14.47 -4.75 -26.02
C SER A 318 15.04 -3.98 -24.83
N LYS A 319 15.20 -2.66 -24.95
CA LYS A 319 15.71 -1.83 -23.85
C LYS A 319 14.82 -1.89 -22.63
N VAL A 320 13.49 -1.94 -22.80
CA VAL A 320 12.58 -2.09 -21.65
C VAL A 320 12.80 -3.43 -20.92
N ILE A 321 13.02 -4.52 -21.65
CA ILE A 321 13.34 -5.83 -21.04
C ILE A 321 14.71 -5.81 -20.37
N GLN A 322 15.72 -5.18 -20.98
CA GLN A 322 17.04 -5.02 -20.37
C GLN A 322 16.99 -4.21 -19.06
N ASN A 323 16.18 -3.14 -19.03
CA ASN A 323 15.97 -2.36 -17.80
C ASN A 323 15.24 -3.18 -16.75
N LEU A 324 14.22 -3.95 -17.13
CA LEU A 324 13.51 -4.85 -16.23
C LEU A 324 14.47 -5.91 -15.65
N ILE A 325 15.33 -6.54 -16.46
CA ILE A 325 16.37 -7.47 -16.00
C ILE A 325 17.29 -6.80 -14.97
N ALA A 326 17.79 -5.59 -15.28
CA ALA A 326 18.69 -4.86 -14.39
C ALA A 326 18.03 -4.51 -13.05
N ASP A 327 16.78 -4.04 -13.08
CA ASP A 327 16.01 -3.73 -11.87
C ASP A 327 15.74 -4.98 -11.03
N CYS A 328 15.39 -6.10 -11.67
CA CYS A 328 15.22 -7.39 -10.98
C CYS A 328 16.54 -7.83 -10.30
N ALA A 329 17.66 -7.76 -11.03
CA ALA A 329 18.98 -8.10 -10.48
C ALA A 329 19.36 -7.20 -9.30
N ASN A 330 19.08 -5.90 -9.38
CA ASN A 330 19.32 -4.96 -8.29
C ASN A 330 18.43 -5.26 -7.07
N ALA A 331 17.15 -5.57 -7.29
CA ALA A 331 16.21 -5.92 -6.22
C ALA A 331 16.62 -7.21 -5.48
N LEU A 332 17.28 -8.15 -6.16
CA LEU A 332 17.80 -9.37 -5.55
C LEU A 332 18.98 -9.12 -4.59
N GLN A 333 19.73 -8.02 -4.74
CA GLN A 333 20.89 -7.69 -3.89
C GLN A 333 20.52 -7.41 -2.42
N PHE A 334 19.26 -7.06 -2.14
CA PHE A 334 18.80 -6.70 -0.81
C PHE A 334 17.57 -7.51 -0.41
N ILE A 335 17.68 -8.27 0.68
CA ILE A 335 16.54 -9.01 1.23
C ILE A 335 15.70 -8.05 2.09
N ARG A 336 14.62 -7.54 1.50
CA ARG A 336 13.62 -6.73 2.21
C ARG A 336 12.86 -7.52 3.29
N PRO A 337 12.26 -6.84 4.28
CA PRO A 337 11.54 -7.52 5.35
C PRO A 337 10.41 -8.44 4.88
N GLY A 338 9.64 -8.06 3.84
CA GLY A 338 8.60 -8.91 3.28
C GLY A 338 9.14 -10.22 2.69
N ARG A 339 10.22 -10.14 1.89
CA ARG A 339 10.90 -11.32 1.32
C ARG A 339 11.50 -12.22 2.39
N ARG A 340 12.06 -11.65 3.46
CA ARG A 340 12.53 -12.42 4.62
C ARG A 340 11.37 -13.18 5.29
N ALA A 341 10.23 -12.53 5.49
CA ALA A 341 9.04 -13.15 6.06
C ALA A 341 8.50 -14.26 5.14
N LEU A 342 8.48 -14.06 3.83
CA LEU A 342 8.08 -15.07 2.85
C LEU A 342 8.95 -16.33 2.93
N ARG A 343 10.27 -16.18 3.08
CA ARG A 343 11.18 -17.32 3.30
C ARG A 343 10.86 -18.08 4.58
N GLY A 344 10.58 -17.36 5.67
CA GLY A 344 10.13 -17.99 6.92
C GLY A 344 8.80 -18.73 6.76
N LEU A 345 7.85 -18.13 6.03
CA LEU A 345 6.56 -18.78 5.74
C LEU A 345 6.75 -20.06 4.93
N ALA A 346 7.65 -20.07 3.94
CA ALA A 346 7.97 -21.26 3.16
C ALA A 346 8.53 -22.41 4.02
N GLU A 347 9.29 -22.11 5.07
CA GLU A 347 9.76 -23.11 6.03
C GLU A 347 8.65 -23.58 6.97
N ALA A 348 7.88 -22.63 7.51
CA ALA A 348 6.88 -22.91 8.54
C ALA A 348 5.62 -23.59 7.98
N LEU A 349 5.29 -23.37 6.72
CA LEU A 349 4.07 -23.84 6.05
C LEU A 349 4.37 -24.89 4.96
N ARG A 350 5.37 -25.75 5.16
CA ARG A 350 5.64 -26.85 4.21
C ARG A 350 4.44 -27.78 4.08
N GLY A 351 3.99 -28.01 2.84
CA GLY A 351 2.76 -28.76 2.53
C GLY A 351 1.48 -27.94 2.69
N GLU A 352 1.58 -26.68 3.11
CA GLU A 352 0.44 -25.80 3.40
C GLU A 352 0.53 -24.46 2.66
N LEU A 353 1.57 -24.21 1.86
CA LEU A 353 1.78 -22.94 1.14
C LEU A 353 2.01 -23.16 -0.35
N ILE A 354 1.20 -22.48 -1.16
CA ILE A 354 1.42 -22.33 -2.60
C ILE A 354 1.68 -20.84 -2.86
N ILE A 355 2.71 -20.54 -3.64
CA ILE A 355 2.98 -19.15 -4.05
C ILE A 355 2.61 -19.00 -5.51
N MET A 356 1.89 -17.92 -5.84
CA MET A 356 1.47 -17.61 -7.20
C MET A 356 1.78 -16.15 -7.52
N THR A 357 2.11 -15.84 -8.76
CA THR A 357 2.39 -14.47 -9.18
C THR A 357 2.19 -14.28 -10.68
N VAL A 358 1.96 -13.03 -11.07
CA VAL A 358 2.03 -12.53 -12.46
C VAL A 358 3.30 -11.72 -12.71
N ASN A 359 4.13 -11.53 -11.68
CA ASN A 359 5.36 -10.77 -11.79
C ASN A 359 6.43 -11.62 -12.49
N PHE A 360 7.23 -10.95 -13.33
CA PHE A 360 8.30 -11.60 -14.09
C PHE A 360 9.56 -11.86 -13.25
N ASP A 361 9.78 -11.08 -12.18
CA ASP A 361 10.99 -11.13 -11.36
C ASP A 361 11.18 -12.46 -10.61
N GLN A 362 12.39 -12.69 -10.09
CA GLN A 362 12.74 -13.91 -9.36
C GLN A 362 12.75 -13.71 -7.83
N LEU A 363 12.09 -12.67 -7.29
CA LEU A 363 12.18 -12.33 -5.87
C LEU A 363 11.62 -13.41 -4.96
N VAL A 364 10.64 -14.16 -5.45
CA VAL A 364 9.93 -15.20 -4.70
C VAL A 364 10.80 -16.45 -4.58
N GLU A 365 11.30 -16.96 -5.70
CA GLU A 365 12.01 -18.23 -5.82
C GLU A 365 13.49 -18.13 -5.42
N ASP A 366 14.15 -16.98 -5.65
CA ASP A 366 15.57 -16.85 -5.33
C ASP A 366 15.84 -16.98 -3.82
N GLY A 367 16.72 -17.93 -3.49
CA GLY A 367 17.15 -18.22 -2.12
C GLY A 367 16.04 -18.68 -1.17
N LEU A 368 14.97 -19.30 -1.68
CA LEU A 368 14.04 -20.04 -0.84
C LEU A 368 14.79 -21.16 -0.09
N PRO A 369 14.57 -21.31 1.23
CA PRO A 369 15.29 -22.29 2.06
C PRO A 369 14.67 -23.71 2.00
N VAL A 370 13.79 -23.95 1.04
CA VAL A 370 13.05 -25.20 0.87
C VAL A 370 13.15 -25.67 -0.58
N ASP A 371 12.98 -26.98 -0.79
CA ASP A 371 12.83 -27.51 -2.15
C ASP A 371 11.55 -26.95 -2.77
N HIS A 372 11.64 -26.48 -4.01
CA HIS A 372 10.57 -25.77 -4.69
C HIS A 372 10.59 -26.02 -6.19
N SER A 373 9.41 -25.93 -6.81
CA SER A 373 9.22 -26.09 -8.25
C SER A 373 8.63 -24.82 -8.83
N VAL A 374 9.26 -24.28 -9.88
CA VAL A 374 8.84 -23.03 -10.52
C VAL A 374 8.16 -23.33 -11.85
N PHE A 375 6.89 -22.99 -11.96
CA PHE A 375 6.11 -23.09 -13.19
C PHE A 375 6.04 -21.70 -13.80
N PHE A 376 6.53 -21.51 -15.02
CA PHE A 376 6.46 -20.21 -15.70
C PHE A 376 6.21 -20.32 -17.20
N ARG A 377 6.36 -21.52 -17.79
CA ARG A 377 5.95 -21.78 -19.16
C ARG A 377 4.69 -22.61 -19.19
N HIS A 378 3.94 -22.57 -20.29
CA HIS A 378 2.70 -23.37 -20.39
C HIS A 378 3.00 -24.88 -20.40
N GLU A 379 4.15 -25.30 -20.91
CA GLU A 379 4.60 -26.70 -20.92
C GLU A 379 4.80 -27.25 -19.51
N ASP A 380 5.15 -26.39 -18.54
CA ASP A 380 5.23 -26.78 -17.13
C ASP A 380 3.87 -27.23 -16.58
N TYR A 381 2.78 -26.70 -17.14
CA TYR A 381 1.40 -27.02 -16.76
C TYR A 381 0.81 -28.18 -17.58
N GLU A 382 1.51 -28.62 -18.65
CA GLU A 382 1.17 -29.81 -19.43
C GLU A 382 1.86 -31.06 -18.84
N ASP A 383 3.06 -30.91 -18.26
CA ASP A 383 3.81 -32.00 -17.67
C ASP A 383 3.02 -32.69 -16.54
N THR A 384 2.56 -33.90 -16.83
CA THR A 384 1.73 -34.69 -15.93
C THR A 384 2.42 -34.97 -14.59
N ALA A 385 3.75 -35.20 -14.59
CA ALA A 385 4.46 -35.48 -13.35
C ALA A 385 4.50 -34.24 -12.45
N ARG A 386 4.70 -33.06 -13.03
CA ARG A 386 4.71 -31.79 -12.29
C ARG A 386 3.32 -31.43 -11.77
N ILE A 387 2.28 -31.68 -12.57
CA ILE A 387 0.89 -31.48 -12.13
C ILE A 387 0.54 -32.46 -11.00
N ASP A 388 0.91 -33.73 -11.10
CA ASP A 388 0.67 -34.71 -10.04
C ASP A 388 1.38 -34.31 -8.73
N ASP A 389 2.61 -33.79 -8.81
CA ASP A 389 3.34 -33.25 -7.66
C ASP A 389 2.65 -32.02 -7.06
N LEU A 390 2.16 -31.09 -7.88
CA LEU A 390 1.37 -29.93 -7.44
C LEU A 390 0.10 -30.36 -6.69
N LEU A 391 -0.65 -31.32 -7.24
CA LEU A 391 -1.90 -31.79 -6.64
C LEU A 391 -1.65 -32.57 -5.34
N ALA A 392 -0.59 -33.39 -5.30
CA ALA A 392 -0.16 -34.08 -4.09
C ALA A 392 0.27 -33.10 -2.99
N TYR A 393 1.04 -32.06 -3.35
CA TYR A 393 1.39 -30.98 -2.42
C TYR A 393 0.15 -30.30 -1.87
N ALA A 394 -0.81 -29.95 -2.74
CA ALA A 394 -2.04 -29.29 -2.34
C ALA A 394 -2.95 -30.17 -1.45
N ALA A 395 -2.83 -31.49 -1.56
CA ALA A 395 -3.47 -32.45 -0.67
C ALA A 395 -2.74 -32.62 0.68
N GLY A 396 -1.64 -31.90 0.91
CA GLY A 396 -0.88 -31.89 2.17
C GLY A 396 0.38 -32.76 2.16
N ASP A 397 0.83 -33.28 1.01
CA ASP A 397 2.09 -34.02 0.91
C ASP A 397 3.29 -33.08 0.98
N ALA A 398 3.78 -32.82 2.20
CA ALA A 398 4.95 -31.99 2.46
C ALA A 398 6.28 -32.56 1.95
N THR A 399 6.30 -33.77 1.37
CA THR A 399 7.49 -34.32 0.70
C THR A 399 7.66 -33.80 -0.72
N LYS A 400 6.61 -33.22 -1.30
CA LYS A 400 6.64 -32.58 -2.61
C LYS A 400 7.26 -31.18 -2.54
N PRO A 401 7.89 -30.71 -3.63
CA PRO A 401 8.47 -29.38 -3.66
C PRO A 401 7.39 -28.29 -3.54
N LEU A 402 7.70 -27.20 -2.83
CA LEU A 402 6.82 -26.03 -2.71
C LEU A 402 6.51 -25.46 -4.12
N PRO A 403 5.24 -25.34 -4.53
CA PRO A 403 4.92 -24.81 -5.85
C PRO A 403 5.01 -23.27 -5.90
N VAL A 404 5.75 -22.77 -6.89
CA VAL A 404 5.79 -21.35 -7.29
C VAL A 404 5.23 -21.23 -8.69
N LEU A 405 4.03 -20.67 -8.81
CA LEU A 405 3.26 -20.59 -10.05
C LEU A 405 3.32 -19.18 -10.64
N LYS A 406 4.10 -18.99 -11.71
CA LYS A 406 4.25 -17.72 -12.43
C LYS A 406 3.40 -17.75 -13.70
N LEU A 407 2.32 -16.99 -13.70
CA LEU A 407 1.30 -17.08 -14.75
C LEU A 407 1.67 -16.31 -16.01
N HIS A 408 2.59 -15.33 -15.92
CA HIS A 408 3.00 -14.51 -17.07
C HIS A 408 4.45 -14.74 -17.50
N GLY A 409 5.06 -15.87 -17.16
CA GLY A 409 6.46 -16.14 -17.50
C GLY A 409 7.46 -15.62 -16.48
N SER A 410 8.74 -15.68 -16.85
CA SER A 410 9.86 -15.32 -15.98
C SER A 410 10.89 -14.47 -16.72
N ILE A 411 11.49 -13.52 -16.01
CA ILE A 411 12.55 -12.64 -16.55
C ILE A 411 13.84 -13.41 -16.89
N GLU A 412 14.00 -14.61 -16.33
CA GLU A 412 15.08 -15.55 -16.68
C GLU A 412 15.00 -16.01 -18.14
N ASP A 413 13.79 -16.04 -18.68
CA ASP A 413 13.49 -16.46 -20.03
C ASP A 413 12.54 -15.46 -20.69
N PRO A 414 13.07 -14.35 -21.24
CA PRO A 414 12.27 -13.27 -21.81
C PRO A 414 11.27 -13.69 -22.89
N GLU A 415 11.49 -14.84 -23.54
CA GLU A 415 10.55 -15.39 -24.53
C GLU A 415 9.28 -15.96 -23.90
N SER A 416 9.33 -16.39 -22.63
CA SER A 416 8.16 -16.86 -21.88
C SER A 416 7.19 -15.75 -21.47
N LEU A 417 7.58 -14.48 -21.57
CA LEU A 417 6.82 -13.36 -21.01
C LEU A 417 5.44 -13.20 -21.66
N ILE A 418 4.38 -13.26 -20.88
CA ILE A 418 3.02 -12.93 -21.32
C ILE A 418 2.80 -11.45 -21.02
N ALA A 419 3.39 -10.59 -21.85
CA ALA A 419 3.47 -9.16 -21.58
C ALA A 419 2.80 -8.28 -22.65
N THR A 420 2.17 -8.86 -23.68
CA THR A 420 1.49 -8.08 -24.73
C THR A 420 -0.03 -8.09 -24.55
N ILE A 421 -0.69 -7.05 -25.03
CA ILE A 421 -2.15 -6.93 -24.90
C ILE A 421 -2.89 -8.05 -25.61
N ASP A 422 -2.36 -8.59 -26.73
CA ASP A 422 -2.98 -9.70 -27.45
C ASP A 422 -2.92 -10.99 -26.62
N THR A 423 -1.78 -11.26 -25.99
CA THR A 423 -1.61 -12.45 -25.15
C THR A 423 -2.45 -12.37 -23.86
N THR A 424 -2.52 -11.21 -23.21
CA THR A 424 -3.32 -11.05 -21.98
C THR A 424 -4.83 -10.93 -22.28
N SER A 425 -5.22 -10.40 -23.43
CA SER A 425 -6.64 -10.33 -23.83
C SER A 425 -7.20 -11.68 -24.30
N ALA A 426 -6.33 -12.59 -24.76
CA ALA A 426 -6.71 -13.98 -25.06
C ALA A 426 -7.12 -14.76 -23.80
N GLY A 427 -6.66 -14.33 -22.62
CA GLY A 427 -6.85 -15.04 -21.36
C GLY A 427 -5.67 -15.98 -21.05
N LEU A 428 -5.73 -16.61 -19.88
CA LEU A 428 -4.72 -17.60 -19.49
C LEU A 428 -4.70 -18.77 -20.48
N HIS A 429 -3.51 -19.36 -20.69
CA HIS A 429 -3.37 -20.56 -21.52
C HIS A 429 -4.26 -21.70 -21.02
N GLY A 430 -4.77 -22.54 -21.93
CA GLY A 430 -5.70 -23.62 -21.58
C GLY A 430 -5.14 -24.60 -20.55
N ASP A 431 -3.85 -24.91 -20.64
CA ASP A 431 -3.17 -25.82 -19.71
C ASP A 431 -3.04 -25.20 -18.31
N VAL A 432 -2.77 -23.89 -18.24
CA VAL A 432 -2.75 -23.14 -16.97
C VAL A 432 -4.13 -23.18 -16.32
N ILE A 433 -5.20 -22.89 -17.09
CA ILE A 433 -6.59 -22.95 -16.58
C ILE A 433 -6.93 -24.38 -16.10
N SER A 434 -6.55 -25.39 -16.87
CA SER A 434 -6.76 -26.80 -16.53
C SER A 434 -6.08 -27.17 -15.21
N ALA A 435 -4.81 -26.81 -15.04
CA ALA A 435 -4.04 -27.04 -13.83
C ALA A 435 -4.63 -26.30 -12.61
N LEU A 436 -4.99 -25.03 -12.76
CA LEU A 436 -5.61 -24.24 -11.69
C LEU A 436 -6.98 -24.81 -11.27
N ASN A 437 -7.79 -25.27 -12.23
CA ASN A 437 -9.06 -25.90 -11.92
C ASN A 437 -8.87 -27.24 -11.20
N LYS A 438 -7.93 -28.08 -11.65
CA LYS A 438 -7.57 -29.32 -10.94
C LYS A 438 -7.08 -29.05 -9.52
N LEU A 439 -6.27 -28.01 -9.33
CA LEU A 439 -5.82 -27.58 -8.00
C LEU A 439 -7.00 -27.22 -7.10
N LEU A 440 -7.98 -26.49 -7.62
CA LEU A 440 -9.21 -26.17 -6.89
C LEU A 440 -10.13 -27.37 -6.68
N ASP A 441 -10.03 -28.42 -7.49
CA ASP A 441 -10.79 -29.67 -7.36
C ASP A 441 -10.11 -30.66 -6.39
N ALA A 442 -8.81 -30.49 -6.11
CA ALA A 442 -8.04 -31.38 -5.25
C ALA A 442 -8.35 -31.22 -3.75
N THR A 443 -9.10 -30.18 -3.38
CA THR A 443 -9.43 -29.90 -1.97
C THR A 443 -10.93 -29.90 -1.73
N ASP A 444 -11.37 -30.58 -0.67
CA ASP A 444 -12.79 -30.66 -0.27
C ASP A 444 -13.37 -29.32 0.22
N LYS A 445 -12.52 -28.32 0.46
CA LYS A 445 -12.86 -26.99 0.97
C LYS A 445 -12.39 -25.91 0.01
N PRO A 446 -13.01 -24.71 0.05
CA PRO A 446 -12.52 -23.58 -0.72
C PRO A 446 -11.06 -23.31 -0.33
N LEU A 447 -10.17 -23.21 -1.33
CA LEU A 447 -8.79 -22.83 -1.08
C LEU A 447 -8.74 -21.38 -0.59
N ARG A 448 -7.89 -21.12 0.40
CA ARG A 448 -7.67 -19.75 0.88
C ARG A 448 -6.73 -19.02 -0.07
N TRP A 449 -7.20 -17.93 -0.65
CA TRP A 449 -6.44 -17.11 -1.58
C TRP A 449 -6.20 -15.73 -0.99
N VAL A 450 -4.93 -15.36 -0.84
CA VAL A 450 -4.54 -14.05 -0.33
C VAL A 450 -3.85 -13.28 -1.45
N TRP A 451 -4.54 -12.27 -1.97
CA TRP A 451 -4.09 -11.37 -3.02
C TRP A 451 -3.27 -10.22 -2.42
N VAL A 452 -1.95 -10.31 -2.48
CA VAL A 452 -1.04 -9.34 -1.88
C VAL A 452 -0.48 -8.39 -2.94
N GLY A 453 -0.77 -7.10 -2.81
CA GLY A 453 -0.30 -6.07 -3.75
C GLY A 453 -0.91 -6.21 -5.16
N CYS A 454 -2.14 -6.73 -5.24
CA CYS A 454 -2.84 -7.00 -6.48
C CYS A 454 -3.89 -5.92 -6.77
N SER A 455 -3.76 -5.23 -7.89
CA SER A 455 -4.71 -4.18 -8.29
C SER A 455 -5.96 -4.71 -9.03
N MET A 456 -6.01 -6.01 -9.34
CA MET A 456 -7.05 -6.65 -10.16
C MET A 456 -7.18 -6.05 -11.58
N ARG A 457 -6.07 -5.60 -12.17
CA ARG A 457 -6.03 -5.09 -13.55
C ARG A 457 -5.79 -6.18 -14.61
N ASP A 458 -5.24 -7.32 -14.19
CA ASP A 458 -4.93 -8.46 -15.07
C ASP A 458 -6.21 -9.07 -15.64
N ARG A 459 -6.47 -8.81 -16.92
CA ARG A 459 -7.74 -9.16 -17.59
C ARG A 459 -7.92 -10.66 -17.75
N ASP A 460 -6.82 -11.38 -17.97
CA ASP A 460 -6.77 -12.83 -18.08
C ASP A 460 -7.13 -13.51 -16.76
N MET A 461 -6.55 -13.05 -15.65
CA MET A 461 -6.89 -13.51 -14.31
C MET A 461 -8.35 -13.22 -13.99
N ASN A 462 -8.82 -12.00 -14.26
CA ASN A 462 -10.22 -11.63 -14.02
C ASN A 462 -11.19 -12.51 -14.83
N ARG A 463 -10.84 -12.86 -16.08
CA ARG A 463 -11.66 -13.76 -16.92
C ARG A 463 -11.76 -15.15 -16.29
N TRP A 464 -10.66 -15.72 -15.82
CA TRP A 464 -10.67 -17.01 -15.12
C TRP A 464 -11.49 -16.94 -13.83
N LEU A 465 -11.25 -15.93 -12.99
CA LEU A 465 -11.95 -15.74 -11.71
C LEU A 465 -13.46 -15.52 -11.85
N THR A 466 -13.89 -14.87 -12.93
CA THR A 466 -15.31 -14.68 -13.27
C THR A 466 -16.00 -16.00 -13.60
N GLY A 467 -15.26 -16.96 -14.17
CA GLY A 467 -15.75 -18.31 -14.43
C GLY A 467 -15.91 -19.18 -13.17
N LEU A 468 -15.37 -18.75 -12.02
CA LEU A 468 -15.45 -19.50 -10.77
C LEU A 468 -16.75 -19.19 -10.00
N GLY A 469 -17.36 -20.23 -9.43
CA GLY A 469 -18.50 -20.10 -8.54
C GLY A 469 -18.14 -19.54 -7.15
N SER A 470 -19.13 -18.98 -6.45
CA SER A 470 -18.99 -18.24 -5.18
C SER A 470 -18.40 -19.03 -4.00
N GLY A 471 -18.28 -20.35 -4.11
CA GLY A 471 -17.81 -21.24 -3.05
C GLY A 471 -16.47 -21.92 -3.33
N ARG A 472 -15.76 -21.54 -4.40
CA ARG A 472 -14.47 -22.20 -4.74
C ARG A 472 -13.27 -21.58 -4.02
N LEU A 473 -13.36 -20.33 -3.60
CA LEU A 473 -12.26 -19.57 -3.01
C LEU A 473 -12.68 -18.91 -1.68
N ASP A 474 -11.80 -18.94 -0.68
CA ASP A 474 -11.84 -18.07 0.51
C ASP A 474 -10.84 -16.92 0.28
N GLU A 475 -11.32 -15.83 -0.32
CA GLU A 475 -10.46 -14.74 -0.81
C GLU A 475 -10.24 -13.63 0.22
N TRP A 476 -9.01 -13.14 0.26
CA TRP A 476 -8.54 -12.01 1.05
C TRP A 476 -7.67 -11.11 0.19
N TRP A 477 -7.80 -9.80 0.32
CA TRP A 477 -6.97 -8.82 -0.37
C TRP A 477 -6.11 -8.07 0.64
N VAL A 478 -4.84 -7.89 0.31
CA VAL A 478 -3.89 -7.08 1.05
C VAL A 478 -3.40 -6.00 0.11
N ASP A 479 -3.93 -4.80 0.30
CA ASP A 479 -3.59 -3.65 -0.52
C ASP A 479 -3.49 -2.42 0.40
N PRO A 480 -2.35 -1.71 0.42
CA PRO A 480 -2.27 -0.47 1.19
C PRO A 480 -3.27 0.56 0.66
N MET A 481 -3.57 0.53 -0.63
CA MET A 481 -4.39 1.52 -1.33
C MET A 481 -5.42 0.85 -2.26
N PRO A 482 -6.46 0.19 -1.71
CA PRO A 482 -7.51 -0.44 -2.50
C PRO A 482 -8.00 0.49 -3.63
N GLY A 483 -7.79 0.04 -4.86
CA GLY A 483 -8.03 0.81 -6.07
C GLY A 483 -9.46 0.74 -6.60
N GLU A 484 -9.79 1.63 -7.54
CA GLU A 484 -11.04 1.53 -8.31
C GLU A 484 -11.15 0.20 -9.06
N SER A 485 -10.03 -0.31 -9.58
CA SER A 485 -9.97 -1.61 -10.26
C SER A 485 -10.43 -2.77 -9.36
N LEU A 486 -10.04 -2.80 -8.07
CA LEU A 486 -10.51 -3.79 -7.12
C LEU A 486 -12.01 -3.60 -6.80
N ASN A 487 -12.46 -2.36 -6.61
CA ASN A 487 -13.87 -2.06 -6.38
C ASN A 487 -14.74 -2.50 -7.57
N HIS A 488 -14.29 -2.19 -8.78
CA HIS A 488 -14.95 -2.56 -10.02
C HIS A 488 -15.03 -4.09 -10.17
N TYR A 489 -13.91 -4.79 -9.98
CA TYR A 489 -13.88 -6.25 -9.95
C TYR A 489 -14.85 -6.82 -8.91
N TYR A 490 -14.87 -6.27 -7.70
CA TYR A 490 -15.81 -6.70 -6.66
C TYR A 490 -17.26 -6.50 -7.12
N THR A 491 -17.64 -5.30 -7.56
CA THR A 491 -19.00 -4.99 -8.00
C THR A 491 -19.46 -5.86 -9.17
N GLU A 492 -18.59 -6.10 -10.15
CA GLU A 492 -18.95 -6.87 -11.34
C GLU A 492 -18.95 -8.38 -11.10
N VAL A 493 -18.00 -8.89 -10.31
CA VAL A 493 -17.74 -10.34 -10.24
C VAL A 493 -18.17 -10.93 -8.90
N ARG A 494 -17.86 -10.29 -7.78
CA ARG A 494 -17.99 -10.89 -6.44
C ARG A 494 -19.21 -10.44 -5.64
N GLU A 495 -19.75 -9.25 -5.88
CA GLU A 495 -20.83 -8.70 -5.05
C GLU A 495 -22.06 -9.62 -5.06
N ALA A 496 -22.49 -10.05 -6.25
CA ALA A 496 -23.63 -10.96 -6.39
C ALA A 496 -23.36 -12.33 -5.73
N GLN A 497 -22.12 -12.82 -5.83
CA GLN A 497 -21.67 -14.10 -5.29
C GLN A 497 -21.64 -14.08 -3.76
N TRP A 498 -21.16 -13.00 -3.16
CA TRP A 498 -20.96 -12.87 -1.72
C TRP A 498 -22.19 -12.40 -0.96
N ARG A 499 -23.13 -11.72 -1.64
CA ARG A 499 -24.39 -11.29 -1.04
C ARG A 499 -25.14 -12.45 -0.38
N GLY A 500 -25.09 -13.64 -0.98
CA GLY A 500 -25.74 -14.85 -0.46
C GLY A 500 -25.15 -15.38 0.86
N VAL A 501 -23.90 -15.00 1.18
CA VAL A 501 -23.20 -15.40 2.41
C VAL A 501 -22.92 -14.22 3.35
N GLY A 502 -23.48 -13.04 3.05
CA GLY A 502 -23.38 -11.85 3.89
C GLY A 502 -21.99 -11.22 3.95
N LEU A 503 -21.10 -11.54 3.00
CA LEU A 503 -19.75 -10.98 2.94
C LEU A 503 -19.71 -9.71 2.08
N LYS A 504 -18.90 -8.75 2.50
CA LYS A 504 -18.58 -7.55 1.72
C LYS A 504 -17.08 -7.42 1.49
N LEU A 505 -16.70 -6.57 0.54
CA LEU A 505 -15.29 -6.25 0.27
C LEU A 505 -14.57 -5.76 1.53
N GLU A 506 -15.21 -4.91 2.34
CA GLU A 506 -14.66 -4.37 3.59
C GLU A 506 -14.31 -5.46 4.63
N ASP A 507 -14.97 -6.62 4.59
CA ASP A 507 -14.69 -7.74 5.50
C ASP A 507 -13.49 -8.59 5.04
N ARG A 508 -13.01 -8.37 3.81
CA ARG A 508 -12.01 -9.20 3.13
C ARG A 508 -10.80 -8.40 2.63
N VAL A 509 -10.74 -7.10 2.90
CA VAL A 509 -9.61 -6.22 2.53
C VAL A 509 -8.83 -5.82 3.77
N ILE A 510 -7.57 -6.23 3.81
CA ILE A 510 -6.57 -5.83 4.79
C ILE A 510 -5.82 -4.62 4.22
N VAL A 511 -6.06 -3.45 4.79
CA VAL A 511 -5.39 -2.21 4.36
C VAL A 511 -3.98 -2.13 4.95
N ASP A 512 -3.01 -2.68 4.24
CA ASP A 512 -1.62 -2.77 4.68
C ASP A 512 -0.62 -2.95 3.53
N SER A 513 0.64 -2.60 3.79
CA SER A 513 1.74 -2.91 2.87
C SER A 513 1.98 -4.42 2.78
N ALA A 514 2.43 -4.91 1.61
CA ALA A 514 2.79 -6.31 1.42
C ALA A 514 3.79 -6.81 2.46
N ASP A 515 4.85 -6.04 2.70
CA ASP A 515 5.87 -6.38 3.70
C ASP A 515 5.30 -6.44 5.13
N GLY A 516 4.49 -5.44 5.52
CA GLY A 516 3.90 -5.39 6.86
C GLY A 516 2.97 -6.57 7.12
N PHE A 517 2.17 -6.93 6.12
CA PHE A 517 1.29 -8.09 6.19
C PHE A 517 2.07 -9.40 6.29
N LEU A 518 3.04 -9.64 5.40
CA LEU A 518 3.82 -10.88 5.40
C LEU A 518 4.58 -11.07 6.72
N GLN A 519 5.15 -10.00 7.28
CA GLN A 519 5.82 -10.06 8.58
C GLN A 519 4.86 -10.43 9.71
N ASP A 520 3.67 -9.83 9.75
CA ASP A 520 2.71 -10.12 10.81
C ASP A 520 2.05 -11.48 10.63
N LEU A 521 1.83 -11.94 9.39
CA LEU A 521 1.41 -13.30 9.08
C LEU A 521 2.45 -14.31 9.58
N MET A 522 3.74 -14.10 9.30
CA MET A 522 4.81 -14.96 9.80
C MET A 522 4.82 -15.04 11.33
N LYS A 523 4.75 -13.90 12.02
CA LYS A 523 4.67 -13.88 13.50
C LYS A 523 3.46 -14.64 14.03
N GLN A 524 2.32 -14.56 13.35
CA GLN A 524 1.13 -15.31 13.75
C GLN A 524 1.31 -16.82 13.52
N ILE A 525 1.98 -17.23 12.44
CA ILE A 525 2.32 -18.63 12.18
C ILE A 525 3.31 -19.17 13.23
N GLU A 526 4.33 -18.40 13.61
CA GLU A 526 5.30 -18.78 14.66
C GLU A 526 4.67 -18.96 16.05
N GLN A 527 3.49 -18.38 16.28
CA GLN A 527 2.75 -18.49 17.55
C GLN A 527 1.82 -19.69 17.61
N ARG A 528 1.71 -20.47 16.53
CA ARG A 528 0.90 -21.70 16.46
C ARG A 528 1.67 -22.89 17.01
#